data_AF-A0A0L0VD48-F1
#
_entry.id   AF-A0A0L0VD48-F1
#
_cell.length_a   1.000
_cell.length_b   1.000
_cell.length_c   1.000
_cell.angle_alpha   90.00
_cell.angle_beta   90.00
_cell.angle_gamma   90.00
#
_symmetry.space_group_name_H-M   'P 1'
#
loop_
_entity.id
_entity.type
_entity.pdbx_description
1 polymer ?
#
loop_
_entity_poly.entity_id
_entity_poly.type
_entity_poly.pdbx_seq_one_letter_code
_entity_poly.pdbx_strand_id
1 'polypeptide(L)'
;MLINAANRLVVLHRAIQPASGFAPTLGLRSSFKIQSRNLATVAVSADQSSSTSRTSSLPSISNIEAAWKEMSPQEQESIFHHLEGLQKKDWTQLSLDEKKASYWVSFGPHGPREPLHAPGSGVKLLLGITGCISAAIALFVLIRSASPELPRTMTKEWQEAATQRAIDQKMDPFTGASAQGEKAKTFVQSK
;
A
#
# COMPACT_ATOMS: atom_id res chain seq x y z
N MET A 1 26.12 0.94 -64.89
CA MET A 1 24.87 0.56 -65.59
C MET A 1 23.80 0.35 -64.52
N LEU A 2 23.06 1.40 -64.16
CA LEU A 2 21.65 1.64 -64.55
C LEU A 2 20.72 0.53 -63.98
N ILE A 3 20.12 0.71 -62.80
CA ILE A 3 18.77 1.28 -62.54
C ILE A 3 17.64 0.56 -63.32
N ASN A 4 16.69 -0.01 -62.56
CA ASN A 4 15.26 -0.17 -62.92
C ASN A 4 14.55 -0.56 -61.61
N ALA A 5 13.79 0.25 -60.87
CA ALA A 5 12.82 1.29 -61.19
C ALA A 5 11.63 0.81 -62.05
N ALA A 6 10.50 0.64 -61.34
CA ALA A 6 9.14 0.92 -61.77
C ALA A 6 8.48 0.03 -62.84
N ASN A 7 7.54 -0.80 -62.39
CA ASN A 7 6.21 -0.87 -63.01
C ASN A 7 5.14 -0.85 -61.90
N ARG A 8 4.45 0.29 -61.73
CA ARG A 8 3.04 0.56 -62.14
C ARG A 8 2.02 -0.01 -61.12
N LEU A 9 1.67 0.73 -60.06
CA LEU A 9 0.56 1.70 -59.92
C LEU A 9 -0.87 1.14 -60.17
N VAL A 10 -1.65 1.20 -59.07
CA VAL A 10 -3.08 1.56 -58.94
C VAL A 10 -4.15 0.52 -59.28
N VAL A 11 -4.79 -0.04 -58.24
CA VAL A 11 -6.27 -0.17 -58.15
C VAL A 11 -6.73 0.05 -56.69
N LEU A 12 -7.32 1.23 -56.46
CA LEU A 12 -8.49 1.60 -55.66
C LEU A 12 -8.85 0.88 -54.33
N HIS A 13 -8.69 1.64 -53.24
CA HIS A 13 -9.67 2.05 -52.22
C HIS A 13 -10.98 1.25 -51.96
N ARG A 14 -11.21 1.06 -50.65
CA ARG A 14 -12.49 1.02 -49.90
C ARG A 14 -13.13 -0.35 -49.62
N ALA A 15 -13.03 -0.80 -48.37
CA ALA A 15 -14.20 -1.17 -47.58
C ALA A 15 -13.87 -1.20 -46.07
N ILE A 16 -14.55 -0.31 -45.34
CA ILE A 16 -14.73 -0.34 -43.89
C ILE A 16 -15.84 -1.37 -43.62
N GLN A 17 -15.60 -2.34 -42.74
CA GLN A 17 -16.66 -2.93 -41.91
C GLN A 17 -16.07 -3.76 -40.75
N PRO A 18 -16.56 -3.56 -39.50
CA PRO A 18 -16.13 -4.31 -38.32
C PRO A 18 -16.87 -5.64 -38.20
N ALA A 19 -16.12 -6.72 -37.96
CA ALA A 19 -16.69 -8.03 -37.67
C ALA A 19 -17.19 -8.10 -36.22
N SER A 20 -18.51 -8.08 -36.07
CA SER A 20 -19.23 -8.49 -34.86
C SER A 20 -19.27 -10.02 -34.78
N GLY A 21 -18.81 -10.62 -33.67
CA GLY A 21 -18.87 -12.06 -33.49
C GLY A 21 -18.52 -12.54 -32.08
N PHE A 22 -19.54 -12.61 -31.23
CA PHE A 22 -19.78 -13.58 -30.14
C PHE A 22 -18.61 -14.04 -29.23
N ALA A 23 -18.68 -13.64 -27.96
CA ALA A 23 -18.11 -14.38 -26.84
C ALA A 23 -19.13 -14.47 -25.68
N PRO A 24 -19.23 -15.62 -24.98
CA PRO A 24 -20.35 -15.97 -24.10
C PRO A 24 -20.30 -15.27 -22.74
N THR A 25 -21.46 -14.77 -22.30
CA THR A 25 -21.69 -14.19 -20.97
C THR A 25 -21.82 -15.28 -19.91
N LEU A 26 -20.88 -15.35 -18.97
CA LEU A 26 -21.01 -16.14 -17.74
C LEU A 26 -22.04 -15.51 -16.80
N GLY A 27 -23.24 -16.08 -16.78
CA GLY A 27 -24.30 -15.69 -15.84
C GLY A 27 -24.07 -16.28 -14.45
N LEU A 28 -23.65 -15.45 -13.49
CA LEU A 28 -23.73 -15.78 -12.07
C LEU A 28 -25.19 -15.69 -11.62
N ARG A 29 -25.83 -16.84 -11.39
CA ARG A 29 -27.14 -16.92 -10.74
C ARG A 29 -26.97 -16.65 -9.24
N SER A 30 -27.26 -15.43 -8.81
CA SER A 30 -27.44 -15.07 -7.40
C SER A 30 -28.84 -15.48 -6.94
N SER A 31 -28.92 -16.39 -5.96
CA SER A 31 -30.18 -16.77 -5.31
C SER A 31 -30.53 -15.75 -4.23
N PHE A 32 -31.39 -14.80 -4.55
CA PHE A 32 -31.97 -13.89 -3.56
C PHE A 32 -33.10 -14.60 -2.79
N LYS A 33 -32.91 -14.86 -1.50
CA LYS A 33 -33.98 -15.33 -0.61
C LYS A 33 -34.88 -14.14 -0.26
N ILE A 34 -36.10 -14.16 -0.76
CA ILE A 34 -37.16 -13.21 -0.40
C ILE A 34 -37.70 -13.62 0.98
N GLN A 35 -37.37 -12.83 2.01
CA GLN A 35 -37.91 -12.99 3.36
C GLN A 35 -39.18 -12.15 3.49
N SER A 36 -40.31 -12.82 3.74
CA SER A 36 -41.60 -12.18 4.03
C SER A 36 -41.52 -11.36 5.32
N ARG A 37 -41.77 -10.05 5.23
CA ARG A 37 -41.90 -9.16 6.40
C ARG A 37 -43.37 -9.16 6.83
N ASN A 38 -43.64 -9.65 8.04
CA ASN A 38 -44.94 -9.44 8.70
C ASN A 38 -44.99 -7.99 9.19
N LEU A 39 -45.97 -7.23 8.71
CA LEU A 39 -46.29 -5.89 9.19
C LEU A 39 -47.21 -6.01 10.40
N ALA A 40 -46.65 -5.78 11.60
CA ALA A 40 -47.43 -5.56 12.81
C ALA A 40 -47.62 -4.05 13.00
N THR A 41 -48.83 -3.57 12.70
CA THR A 41 -49.27 -2.20 13.04
C THR A 41 -49.44 -2.10 14.56
N VAL A 42 -48.59 -1.31 15.20
CA VAL A 42 -48.79 -0.86 16.59
C VAL A 42 -49.14 0.62 16.53
N ALA A 43 -50.33 0.95 17.03
CA ALA A 43 -50.79 2.33 17.19
C ALA A 43 -50.10 2.97 18.42
N VAL A 44 -49.48 4.13 18.23
CA VAL A 44 -49.09 5.03 19.31
C VAL A 44 -49.77 6.37 19.06
N SER A 45 -50.73 6.69 19.94
CA SER A 45 -51.24 8.04 20.14
C SER A 45 -50.33 8.77 21.13
N ALA A 46 -49.95 10.01 20.81
CA ALA A 46 -50.04 11.19 21.68
C ALA A 46 -48.97 12.22 21.29
N ASP A 47 -49.49 13.35 20.82
CA ASP A 47 -49.02 14.71 21.02
C ASP A 47 -47.89 14.87 22.05
N GLN A 48 -46.75 15.40 21.61
CA GLN A 48 -45.93 16.33 22.40
C GLN A 48 -45.21 17.28 21.43
N SER A 49 -45.85 18.42 21.21
CA SER A 49 -45.19 19.63 20.70
C SER A 49 -44.13 20.10 21.72
N SER A 50 -42.90 19.61 21.59
CA SER A 50 -41.76 20.16 22.33
C SER A 50 -41.31 21.45 21.67
N SER A 51 -41.42 22.54 22.42
CA SER A 51 -40.87 23.84 22.11
C SER A 51 -39.38 23.70 21.76
N THR A 52 -39.02 24.03 20.52
CA THR A 52 -37.63 24.13 20.07
C THR A 52 -37.00 25.36 20.72
N SER A 53 -36.51 25.23 21.95
CA SER A 53 -35.49 26.12 22.48
C SER A 53 -34.27 25.95 21.57
N ARG A 54 -34.01 26.97 20.74
CA ARG A 54 -32.76 27.11 19.97
C ARG A 54 -31.63 27.47 20.93
N THR A 55 -31.34 26.58 21.88
CA THR A 55 -30.03 26.54 22.52
C THR A 55 -29.11 25.96 21.47
N SER A 56 -28.34 26.82 20.82
CA SER A 56 -27.27 26.45 19.90
C SER A 56 -26.47 25.31 20.52
N SER A 57 -26.64 24.09 20.00
CA SER A 57 -25.89 22.92 20.41
C SER A 57 -24.47 23.08 19.88
N LEU A 58 -23.70 23.97 20.50
CA LEU A 58 -22.26 24.00 20.30
C LEU A 58 -21.75 22.62 20.75
N PRO A 59 -21.03 21.88 19.88
CA PRO A 59 -20.43 20.62 20.26
C PRO A 59 -19.51 20.85 21.47
N SER A 60 -19.51 19.89 22.40
CA SER A 60 -18.81 20.03 23.68
C SER A 60 -17.33 20.32 23.46
N ILE A 61 -16.90 21.53 23.87
CA ILE A 61 -15.53 22.05 23.70
C ILE A 61 -14.50 21.16 24.41
N SER A 62 -14.92 20.42 25.42
CA SER A 62 -14.07 19.53 26.23
C SER A 62 -13.44 18.39 25.45
N ASN A 63 -14.02 17.94 24.32
CA ASN A 63 -13.51 16.80 23.55
C ASN A 63 -13.29 17.14 22.06
N ILE A 64 -12.92 18.40 21.78
CA ILE A 64 -12.69 18.88 20.42
C ILE A 64 -11.65 18.04 19.67
N GLU A 65 -10.59 17.57 20.35
CA GLU A 65 -9.50 16.84 19.68
C GLU A 65 -9.98 15.55 18.97
N ALA A 66 -10.91 14.83 19.59
CA ALA A 66 -11.49 13.63 19.01
C ALA A 66 -12.62 13.94 18.02
N ALA A 67 -13.44 14.95 18.30
CA ALA A 67 -14.57 15.31 17.46
C ALA A 67 -14.14 16.00 16.15
N TRP A 68 -13.00 16.71 16.14
CA TRP A 68 -12.61 17.58 15.03
C TRP A 68 -12.48 16.88 13.68
N LYS A 69 -11.99 15.63 13.67
CA LYS A 69 -11.88 14.84 12.44
C LYS A 69 -13.23 14.41 11.86
N GLU A 70 -14.22 14.23 12.72
CA GLU A 70 -15.57 13.78 12.34
C GLU A 70 -16.52 14.95 12.05
N MET A 71 -16.18 16.17 12.49
CA MET A 71 -17.00 17.36 12.30
C MET A 71 -16.97 17.87 10.86
N SER A 72 -18.12 18.36 10.40
CA SER A 72 -18.24 19.01 9.10
C SER A 72 -17.47 20.34 9.06
N PRO A 73 -17.03 20.81 7.87
CA PRO A 73 -16.33 22.09 7.75
C PRO A 73 -17.16 23.28 8.29
N GLN A 74 -18.49 23.24 8.15
CA GLN A 74 -19.37 24.28 8.71
C GLN A 74 -19.35 24.29 10.24
N GLU A 75 -19.35 23.12 10.88
CA GLU A 75 -19.26 23.01 12.34
C GLU A 75 -17.90 23.51 12.84
N GLN A 76 -16.81 23.15 12.15
CA GLN A 76 -15.46 23.62 12.48
C GLN A 76 -15.37 25.15 12.44
N GLU A 77 -15.96 25.80 11.43
CA GLU A 77 -16.01 27.26 11.32
C GLU A 77 -16.85 27.90 12.44
N SER A 78 -17.98 27.30 12.80
CA SER A 78 -18.82 27.78 13.90
C SER A 78 -18.09 27.75 15.25
N ILE A 79 -17.30 26.70 15.51
CA ILE A 79 -16.47 26.56 16.71
C ILE A 79 -15.33 27.57 16.67
N PHE A 80 -14.70 27.76 15.50
CA PHE A 80 -13.64 28.74 15.33
C PHE A 80 -14.11 30.14 15.70
N HIS A 81 -15.26 30.60 15.17
CA HIS A 81 -15.84 31.89 15.53
C HIS A 81 -16.24 31.99 17.00
N HIS A 82 -16.71 30.89 17.59
CA HIS A 82 -17.03 30.85 19.01
C HIS A 82 -15.77 31.03 19.89
N LEU A 83 -14.70 30.29 19.60
CA LEU A 83 -13.42 30.40 20.31
C LEU A 83 -12.77 31.77 20.09
N GLU A 84 -12.87 32.33 18.88
CA GLU A 84 -12.40 33.69 18.58
C GLU A 84 -13.14 34.75 19.42
N GLY A 85 -14.46 34.59 19.58
CA GLY A 85 -15.28 35.45 20.43
C GLY A 85 -14.91 35.36 21.91
N LEU A 86 -14.50 34.19 22.39
CA LEU A 86 -14.00 34.00 23.76
C LEU A 86 -12.60 34.59 23.95
N GLN A 87 -11.72 34.44 22.96
CA GLN A 87 -10.34 34.95 23.00
C GLN A 87 -10.27 36.49 23.04
N LYS A 88 -11.33 37.19 22.59
CA LYS A 88 -11.45 38.65 22.70
C LYS A 88 -11.75 39.12 24.14
N LYS A 89 -12.18 38.22 25.03
CA LYS A 89 -12.49 38.52 26.43
C LYS A 89 -11.26 38.39 27.32
N ASP A 90 -11.43 38.66 28.61
CA ASP A 90 -10.41 38.45 29.61
C ASP A 90 -10.01 36.97 29.73
N TRP A 91 -8.75 36.69 29.37
CA TRP A 91 -8.10 35.38 29.42
C TRP A 91 -8.07 34.72 30.80
N THR A 92 -8.22 35.48 31.88
CA THR A 92 -8.30 34.91 33.24
C THR A 92 -9.64 34.23 33.52
N GLN A 93 -10.70 34.62 32.79
CA GLN A 93 -12.05 34.10 32.95
C GLN A 93 -12.37 32.90 32.03
N LEU A 94 -11.50 32.61 31.06
CA LEU A 94 -11.62 31.42 30.21
C LEU A 94 -11.34 30.14 31.03
N SER A 95 -12.19 29.13 30.83
CA SER A 95 -11.97 27.80 31.37
C SER A 95 -10.71 27.15 30.78
N LEU A 96 -10.15 26.18 31.49
CA LEU A 96 -8.96 25.44 31.06
C LEU A 96 -9.24 24.67 29.75
N ASP A 97 -10.44 24.12 29.61
CA ASP A 97 -10.87 23.37 28.43
C ASP A 97 -10.97 24.28 27.19
N GLU A 98 -11.53 25.48 27.31
CA GLU A 98 -11.59 26.45 26.21
C GLU A 98 -10.19 26.91 25.78
N LYS A 99 -9.24 27.02 26.72
CA LYS A 99 -7.84 27.33 26.41
C LYS A 99 -7.18 26.18 25.64
N LYS A 100 -7.36 24.94 26.10
CA LYS A 100 -6.87 23.75 25.40
C LYS A 100 -7.46 23.62 24.01
N ALA A 101 -8.77 23.80 23.88
CA ALA A 101 -9.46 23.79 22.60
C ALA A 101 -8.93 24.87 21.65
N SER A 102 -8.77 26.11 22.13
CA SER A 102 -8.20 27.21 21.34
C SER A 102 -6.79 26.89 20.85
N TYR A 103 -5.95 26.31 21.71
CA TYR A 103 -4.60 25.89 21.36
C TYR A 103 -4.61 24.75 20.34
N TRP A 104 -5.46 23.74 20.52
CA TRP A 104 -5.55 22.61 19.62
C TRP A 104 -6.11 23.00 18.25
N VAL A 105 -7.12 23.87 18.16
CA VAL A 105 -7.68 24.34 16.87
C VAL A 105 -6.68 25.21 16.07
N SER A 106 -5.79 25.90 16.76
CA SER A 106 -4.77 26.75 16.11
C SER A 106 -3.51 25.97 15.72
N PHE A 107 -3.08 25.02 16.55
CA PHE A 107 -1.77 24.34 16.42
C PHE A 107 -1.83 22.81 16.41
N GLY A 108 -3.02 22.21 16.43
CA GLY A 108 -3.20 20.76 16.46
C GLY A 108 -2.76 20.06 15.17
N PRO A 109 -2.63 18.72 15.21
CA PRO A 109 -2.26 17.88 14.07
C PRO A 109 -3.45 17.69 13.10
N HIS A 110 -3.95 18.78 12.54
CA HIS A 110 -5.06 18.80 11.59
C HIS A 110 -4.74 19.67 10.36
N GLY A 111 -5.54 19.51 9.31
CA GLY A 111 -5.37 20.26 8.07
C GLY A 111 -3.96 20.07 7.48
N PRO A 112 -3.22 21.15 7.15
CA PRO A 112 -1.86 21.04 6.62
C PRO A 112 -0.83 20.42 7.57
N ARG A 113 -1.16 20.28 8.87
CA ARG A 113 -0.26 19.74 9.90
C ARG A 113 -0.59 18.30 10.30
N GLU A 114 -1.42 17.62 9.52
CA GLU A 114 -1.71 16.21 9.78
C GLU A 114 -0.44 15.35 9.57
N PRO A 115 -0.11 14.43 10.51
CA PRO A 115 1.02 13.54 10.35
C PRO A 115 0.90 12.69 9.07
N LEU A 116 1.94 12.69 8.24
CA LEU A 116 1.98 11.88 7.01
C LEU A 116 1.83 10.38 7.30
N HIS A 117 2.27 9.96 8.48
CA HIS A 117 2.22 8.59 8.93
C HIS A 117 1.23 8.47 10.09
N ALA A 118 0.07 7.87 9.82
CA ALA A 118 -0.89 7.53 10.85
C ALA A 118 -0.25 6.61 11.92
N PRO A 119 -0.72 6.66 13.18
CA PRO A 119 -0.26 5.74 14.21
C PRO A 119 -0.46 4.28 13.76
N GLY A 120 0.58 3.45 13.89
CA GLY A 120 0.57 2.05 13.45
C GLY A 120 0.90 1.81 11.97
N SER A 121 1.18 2.86 11.19
CA SER A 121 1.63 2.74 9.79
C SER A 121 2.95 1.97 9.63
N GLY A 122 3.87 2.08 10.59
CA GLY A 122 5.17 1.37 10.54
C GLY A 122 5.04 -0.15 10.49
N VAL A 123 4.11 -0.73 11.25
CA VAL A 123 3.87 -2.19 11.24
C VAL A 123 3.30 -2.64 9.89
N LYS A 124 2.37 -1.87 9.32
CA LYS A 124 1.81 -2.14 7.98
C LYS A 124 2.91 -2.11 6.91
N LEU A 125 3.82 -1.14 7.00
CA LEU A 125 4.94 -1.00 6.07
C LEU A 125 5.92 -2.18 6.18
N LEU A 126 6.32 -2.54 7.40
CA LEU A 126 7.21 -3.68 7.64
C LEU A 126 6.61 -4.99 7.13
N LEU A 127 5.33 -5.22 7.41
CA LEU A 127 4.61 -6.41 6.94
C LEU A 127 4.52 -6.42 5.40
N GLY A 128 4.21 -5.28 4.79
CA GLY A 128 4.15 -5.13 3.33
C GLY A 128 5.49 -5.43 2.67
N ILE A 129 6.58 -4.83 3.15
CA ILE A 129 7.93 -5.06 2.62
C ILE A 129 8.35 -6.52 2.78
N THR A 130 8.15 -7.09 3.97
CA THR A 130 8.48 -8.50 4.25
C THR A 130 7.64 -9.45 3.40
N GLY A 131 6.37 -9.12 3.17
CA GLY A 131 5.49 -9.85 2.26
C GLY A 131 6.01 -9.83 0.81
N CYS A 132 6.41 -8.68 0.28
CA CYS A 132 6.97 -8.59 -1.07
C CYS A 132 8.29 -9.35 -1.21
N ILE A 133 9.20 -9.23 -0.25
CA ILE A 133 10.48 -9.94 -0.26
C ILE A 133 10.26 -11.46 -0.19
N SER A 134 9.38 -11.92 0.70
CA SER A 134 9.10 -13.35 0.83
C SER A 134 8.43 -13.91 -0.43
N ALA A 135 7.50 -13.17 -1.05
CA ALA A 135 6.91 -13.54 -2.33
C ALA A 135 7.96 -13.64 -3.45
N ALA A 136 8.90 -12.69 -3.52
CA ALA A 136 9.98 -12.71 -4.50
C ALA A 136 10.91 -13.92 -4.31
N ILE A 137 11.28 -14.24 -3.06
CA ILE A 137 12.09 -15.43 -2.74
C ILE A 137 11.34 -16.70 -3.09
N ALA A 138 10.05 -16.79 -2.74
CA ALA A 138 9.23 -17.96 -3.06
C ALA A 138 9.15 -18.17 -4.58
N LEU A 139 8.89 -17.10 -5.34
CA LEU A 139 8.87 -17.15 -6.80
C LEU A 139 10.23 -17.60 -7.38
N PHE A 140 11.33 -17.05 -6.86
CA PHE A 140 12.68 -17.43 -7.28
C PHE A 140 12.95 -18.91 -7.02
N VAL A 141 12.61 -19.42 -5.83
CA VAL A 141 12.80 -20.84 -5.47
C VAL A 141 11.96 -21.75 -6.35
N LEU A 142 10.71 -21.38 -6.67
CA LEU A 142 9.83 -22.15 -7.56
C LEU A 142 10.38 -22.23 -9.00
N ILE A 143 10.94 -21.14 -9.52
CA ILE A 143 11.57 -21.16 -10.84
C ILE A 143 12.88 -21.95 -10.80
N ARG A 144 13.68 -21.76 -9.74
CA ARG A 144 14.99 -22.39 -9.59
C ARG A 144 14.90 -23.91 -9.34
N SER A 145 13.82 -24.40 -8.75
CA SER A 145 13.61 -25.84 -8.53
C SER A 145 13.32 -26.60 -9.83
N ALA A 146 12.82 -25.92 -10.86
CA ALA A 146 12.60 -26.49 -12.19
C ALA A 146 13.84 -26.40 -13.12
N SER A 147 14.98 -25.92 -12.62
CA SER A 147 16.20 -25.77 -13.42
C SER A 147 16.93 -27.10 -13.65
N PRO A 148 17.67 -27.27 -14.76
CA PRO A 148 18.48 -28.46 -15.03
C PRO A 148 19.49 -28.77 -13.92
N GLU A 149 19.97 -30.01 -13.91
CA GLU A 149 21.03 -30.46 -13.01
C GLU A 149 22.32 -29.64 -13.17
N LEU A 150 23.09 -29.55 -12.08
CA LEU A 150 24.37 -28.83 -12.10
C LEU A 150 25.37 -29.57 -12.99
N PRO A 151 26.31 -28.85 -13.64
CA PRO A 151 27.34 -29.49 -14.44
C PRO A 151 28.24 -30.36 -13.55
N ARG A 152 28.78 -31.45 -14.11
CA ARG A 152 29.64 -32.42 -13.40
C ARG A 152 30.85 -31.79 -12.69
N THR A 153 31.27 -30.60 -13.10
CA THR A 153 32.44 -29.91 -12.54
C THR A 153 32.14 -29.19 -11.23
N MET A 154 30.87 -29.13 -10.83
CA MET A 154 30.41 -28.49 -9.59
C MET A 154 30.21 -29.49 -8.45
N THR A 155 30.60 -30.76 -8.62
CA THR A 155 30.64 -31.72 -7.52
C THR A 155 31.84 -31.47 -6.61
N LYS A 156 31.73 -31.88 -5.35
CA LYS A 156 32.78 -31.68 -4.35
C LYS A 156 34.06 -32.42 -4.74
N GLU A 157 33.96 -33.68 -5.19
CA GLU A 157 35.15 -34.44 -5.60
C GLU A 157 35.88 -33.80 -6.79
N TRP A 158 35.16 -33.21 -7.74
CA TRP A 158 35.76 -32.53 -8.87
C TRP A 158 36.47 -31.23 -8.44
N GLN A 159 35.85 -30.46 -7.55
CA GLN A 159 36.42 -29.22 -7.00
C GLN A 159 37.67 -29.51 -6.15
N GLU A 160 37.68 -30.60 -5.38
CA GLU A 160 38.84 -31.06 -4.63
C GLU A 160 39.97 -31.52 -5.56
N ALA A 161 39.66 -32.32 -6.59
CA ALA A 161 40.64 -32.74 -7.59
C ALA A 161 41.22 -31.55 -8.37
N ALA A 162 40.40 -30.55 -8.70
CA ALA A 162 40.86 -29.31 -9.31
C ALA A 162 41.79 -28.52 -8.36
N THR A 163 41.48 -28.52 -7.06
CA THR A 163 42.32 -27.87 -6.04
C THR A 163 43.68 -28.56 -5.95
N GLN A 164 43.71 -29.91 -5.96
CA GLN A 164 44.99 -30.66 -5.94
C GLN A 164 45.84 -30.37 -7.17
N ARG A 165 45.23 -30.37 -8.37
CA ARG A 165 45.96 -30.00 -9.59
C ARG A 165 46.52 -28.57 -9.53
N ALA A 166 45.77 -27.63 -8.96
CA ALA A 166 46.25 -26.26 -8.79
C ALA A 166 47.43 -26.18 -7.82
N ILE A 167 47.42 -26.98 -6.75
CA ILE A 167 48.55 -27.10 -5.82
C ILE A 167 49.78 -27.69 -6.52
N ASP A 168 49.59 -28.78 -7.28
CA ASP A 168 50.66 -29.44 -8.05
C ASP A 168 51.30 -28.47 -9.07
N GLN A 169 50.48 -27.64 -9.70
CA GLN A 169 50.90 -26.63 -10.68
C GLN A 169 51.34 -25.31 -10.03
N LYS A 170 51.32 -25.19 -8.69
CA LYS A 170 51.65 -23.98 -7.93
C LYS A 170 50.85 -22.75 -8.38
N MET A 171 49.59 -22.95 -8.73
CA MET A 171 48.67 -21.87 -9.12
C MET A 171 48.34 -20.98 -7.92
N ASP A 172 48.39 -19.67 -8.13
CA ASP A 172 48.07 -18.62 -7.15
C ASP A 172 48.72 -18.82 -5.76
N PRO A 173 50.07 -18.79 -5.68
CA PRO A 173 50.82 -19.13 -4.46
C PRO A 173 50.71 -18.10 -3.32
N PHE A 174 50.11 -16.93 -3.55
CA PHE A 174 50.01 -15.87 -2.53
C PHE A 174 48.63 -15.80 -1.86
N THR A 175 47.56 -16.16 -2.56
CA THR A 175 46.16 -15.96 -2.12
C THR A 175 45.19 -17.08 -2.51
N GLY A 176 45.65 -18.07 -3.29
CA GLY A 176 44.83 -19.13 -3.85
C GLY A 176 45.15 -20.51 -3.27
N ALA A 177 44.88 -21.55 -4.05
CA ALA A 177 44.97 -22.95 -3.61
C ALA A 177 46.38 -23.36 -3.15
N SER A 178 47.42 -22.79 -3.75
CA SER A 178 48.82 -23.11 -3.40
C SER A 178 49.41 -22.22 -2.30
N ALA A 179 48.63 -21.29 -1.74
CA ALA A 179 49.12 -20.42 -0.68
C ALA A 179 49.32 -21.20 0.63
N GLN A 180 50.33 -20.82 1.42
CA GLN A 180 50.63 -21.49 2.69
C GLN A 180 49.77 -20.95 3.83
N GLY A 181 49.32 -21.85 4.71
CA GLY A 181 48.60 -21.52 5.95
C GLY A 181 47.17 -21.04 5.73
N GLU A 182 46.70 -20.10 6.55
CA GLU A 182 45.31 -19.61 6.56
C GLU A 182 44.86 -18.90 5.27
N LYS A 183 45.82 -18.58 4.38
CA LYS A 183 45.55 -17.96 3.08
C LYS A 183 45.21 -18.97 1.98
N ALA A 184 45.36 -20.28 2.25
CA ALA A 184 45.00 -21.34 1.32
C ALA A 184 43.49 -21.37 1.10
N LYS A 185 43.06 -21.15 -0.14
CA LYS A 185 41.65 -21.24 -0.53
C LYS A 185 41.42 -22.44 -1.43
N THR A 186 40.48 -23.30 -1.06
CA THR A 186 40.07 -24.42 -1.92
C THR A 186 39.07 -23.93 -2.97
N PHE A 187 38.95 -24.65 -4.08
CA PHE A 187 37.90 -24.39 -5.07
C PHE A 187 36.53 -24.97 -4.67
N VAL A 188 36.45 -25.56 -3.47
CA VAL A 188 35.21 -26.15 -2.97
C VAL A 188 34.25 -25.03 -2.56
N GLN A 189 33.09 -24.98 -3.20
CA GLN A 189 32.11 -23.90 -2.95
C GLN A 189 31.08 -24.26 -1.87
N SER A 190 30.85 -25.55 -1.63
CA SER A 190 29.96 -26.05 -0.57
C SER A 190 30.73 -26.31 0.72
N LYS A 191 30.32 -25.70 1.84
CA LYS A 191 30.88 -25.97 3.16
C LYS A 191 30.25 -27.21 3.79
#